data_AF-X1HEV2-F1
#
_entry.id   AF-X1HEV2-F1
#
_cell.length_a   1.000
_cell.length_b   1.000
_cell.length_c   1.000
_cell.angle_alpha   90.00
_cell.angle_beta   90.00
_cell.angle_gamma   90.00
#
_symmetry.space_group_name_H-M   'P 1'
#
loop_
_entity.id
_entity.type
_entity.pdbx_description
1 polymer ?
#
loop_
_entity_poly.entity_id
_entity_poly.type
_entity_poly.pdbx_seq_one_letter_code
_entity_poly.pdbx_strand_id
1 'polypeptide(L)' 'MRISEAEHPRVGTKYIVWPMLEFSWAIDDYLIGVTHILRGSDLIKEDHIEEFIWNHFKWKKAEFNHICSSY' A
#
# COMPACT_ATOMS: atom_id res chain seq x y z
N MET A 1 3.99 -9.23 -6.24
CA MET A 1 2.99 -9.27 -7.32
C MET A 1 2.41 -10.67 -7.39
N ARG A 2 1.15 -10.81 -7.84
CA ARG A 2 0.49 -12.11 -8.00
C ARG A 2 -0.11 -12.23 -9.40
N ILE A 3 -0.06 -13.43 -9.98
CA ILE A 3 -0.73 -13.73 -11.25
C ILE A 3 -2.13 -14.26 -10.95
N SER A 4 -3.14 -13.72 -11.65
CA SER A 4 -4.54 -14.17 -11.60
C SER A 4 -5.21 -13.92 -12.94
N GLU A 5 -5.85 -14.96 -13.48
CA GLU A 5 -6.59 -14.92 -14.75
C GLU A 5 -8.08 -14.59 -14.56
N ALA A 6 -8.53 -14.40 -13.32
CA ALA A 6 -9.90 -14.03 -13.02
C ALA A 6 -10.26 -12.66 -13.63
N GLU A 7 -11.46 -12.54 -14.19
CA GLU A 7 -11.95 -11.29 -14.78
C GLU A 7 -12.14 -10.20 -13.72
N HIS A 8 -11.61 -9.00 -13.98
CA HIS A 8 -11.71 -7.87 -13.05
C HIS A 8 -12.86 -6.92 -13.43
N PRO A 9 -13.73 -6.51 -12.50
CA PRO A 9 -14.97 -5.76 -12.80
C PRO A 9 -14.77 -4.41 -13.50
N ARG A 10 -13.60 -3.77 -13.36
CA ARG A 10 -13.29 -2.48 -14.02
C ARG A 10 -12.44 -2.57 -15.28
N VAL A 11 -11.60 -3.60 -15.41
CA VAL A 11 -10.59 -3.68 -16.49
C VAL A 11 -10.72 -4.96 -17.32
N GLY A 12 -11.76 -5.76 -17.06
CA GLY A 12 -12.00 -7.04 -17.70
C GLY A 12 -10.79 -7.96 -17.58
N THR A 13 -10.37 -8.50 -18.71
CA THR A 13 -9.22 -9.42 -18.86
C THR A 13 -7.93 -8.73 -19.32
N LYS A 14 -7.87 -7.39 -19.25
CA LYS A 14 -6.73 -6.61 -19.76
C LYS A 14 -5.42 -6.90 -19.02
N TYR A 15 -5.48 -7.18 -17.72
CA TYR A 15 -4.31 -7.42 -16.89
C TYR A 15 -4.45 -8.75 -16.16
N ILE A 16 -3.34 -9.49 -16.07
CA ILE A 16 -3.25 -10.78 -15.35
C ILE A 16 -2.31 -10.71 -14.14
N VAL A 17 -1.61 -9.58 -13.95
CA VAL A 17 -0.65 -9.39 -12.86
C VAL A 17 -1.17 -8.30 -11.94
N TRP A 18 -1.29 -8.62 -10.66
CA TRP A 18 -1.86 -7.75 -9.64
C TRP A 18 -0.82 -7.36 -8.59
N PRO A 19 -0.79 -6.09 -8.15
CA PRO A 19 0.06 -5.66 -7.07
C PRO A 19 -0.34 -6.33 -5.75
N MET A 20 0.67 -6.53 -4.89
CA MET A 20 0.39 -6.83 -3.48
C MET A 20 -0.10 -5.56 -2.80
N LEU A 21 -0.79 -5.71 -1.68
CA LEU A 21 -1.42 -4.62 -0.95
C LEU A 21 -0.44 -3.49 -0.65
N GLU A 22 0.73 -3.84 -0.11
CA GLU A 22 1.77 -2.91 0.33
C GLU A 22 2.39 -2.15 -0.85
N PHE A 23 2.47 -2.80 -2.02
CA PHE A 23 3.00 -2.17 -3.23
C PHE A 23 2.00 -1.20 -3.86
N SER A 24 0.70 -1.53 -3.83
CA SER A 24 -0.33 -0.59 -4.31
C SER A 24 -0.38 0.64 -3.42
N TRP A 25 -0.46 0.44 -2.09
CA TRP A 25 -0.53 1.54 -1.12
C TRP A 25 0.66 2.48 -1.21
N ALA A 26 1.89 1.96 -1.23
CA ALA A 26 3.09 2.78 -1.32
C ALA A 26 3.07 3.72 -2.55
N ILE A 27 2.56 3.25 -3.69
CA ILE A 27 2.47 4.06 -4.91
C ILE A 27 1.32 5.05 -4.83
N ASP A 28 0.13 4.59 -4.43
CA ASP A 28 -1.07 5.40 -4.38
C ASP A 28 -0.91 6.55 -3.38
N ASP A 29 -0.35 6.29 -2.20
CA ASP A 29 -0.12 7.31 -1.16
C ASP A 29 0.86 8.39 -1.63
N TYR A 30 1.90 8.01 -2.37
CA TYR A 30 2.82 8.97 -2.98
C TYR A 30 2.16 9.79 -4.08
N LEU A 31 1.40 9.15 -4.98
CA LEU A 31 0.76 9.82 -6.13
C LEU A 31 -0.36 10.78 -5.69
N ILE A 32 -1.09 10.43 -4.63
CA ILE A 32 -2.16 11.26 -4.06
C ILE A 32 -1.58 12.35 -3.16
N GLY A 33 -0.31 12.23 -2.75
CA GLY A 33 0.36 13.21 -1.88
C GLY A 33 -0.04 13.10 -0.42
N VAL A 34 -0.28 11.88 0.05
CA VAL A 34 -0.61 11.58 1.43
C VAL A 34 0.54 12.02 2.34
N THR A 35 0.19 12.68 3.45
CA THR A 35 1.17 13.16 4.44
C THR A 35 1.10 12.37 5.75
N HIS A 36 -0.08 11.89 6.12
CA HIS A 36 -0.31 11.14 7.35
C HIS A 36 -1.21 9.94 7.05
N ILE A 37 -0.76 8.75 7.41
CA ILE A 37 -1.48 7.50 7.24
C ILE A 37 -2.04 7.11 8.60
N LEU A 38 -3.36 6.99 8.69
CA LEU A 38 -4.06 6.57 9.91
C LEU A 38 -4.53 5.12 9.73
N ARG A 39 -4.00 4.18 10.52
CA ARG A 39 -4.38 2.78 10.42
C ARG A 39 -4.32 2.03 11.75
N GLY A 40 -4.83 0.80 11.80
CA GLY A 40 -4.83 -0.03 13.01
C GLY A 40 -3.44 -0.54 13.36
N SER A 41 -3.15 -0.75 14.65
CA SER A 41 -1.86 -1.28 15.14
C SER A 41 -1.52 -2.69 14.63
N ASP A 42 -2.48 -3.39 14.03
CA ASP A 42 -2.24 -4.70 13.42
C ASP A 42 -1.36 -4.61 12.16
N LEU A 43 -1.27 -3.43 11.53
CA LEU A 43 -0.58 -3.21 10.26
C LEU A 43 0.86 -2.67 10.39
N ILE A 44 1.46 -2.76 11.58
CA ILE A 44 2.82 -2.23 11.81
C ILE A 44 3.87 -2.96 10.95
N LYS A 45 3.66 -4.25 10.66
CA LYS A 45 4.61 -5.03 9.84
C LYS A 45 4.63 -4.53 8.39
N GLU A 46 3.47 -4.16 7.89
CA GLU A 46 3.26 -3.64 6.55
C GLU A 46 3.89 -2.26 6.39
N ASP A 47 4.04 -1.46 7.48
CA ASP A 47 4.70 -0.15 7.43
C ASP A 47 6.14 -0.31 6.95
N HIS A 48 6.83 -1.33 7.46
CA HIS A 48 8.24 -1.57 7.14
C HIS A 48 8.44 -1.91 5.65
N ILE A 49 7.49 -2.64 5.06
CA ILE A 49 7.53 -3.00 3.64
C ILE A 49 7.25 -1.76 2.79
N GLU A 50 6.26 -0.97 3.17
CA GLU A 50 5.89 0.27 2.51
C GLU A 50 7.03 1.31 2.55
N GLU A 51 7.65 1.49 3.72
CA GLU A 51 8.85 2.31 3.86
C GLU A 51 10.01 1.82 3.01
N PHE A 52 10.21 0.49 2.91
CA PHE A 52 11.26 -0.08 2.06
C PHE A 52 11.04 0.31 0.59
N ILE A 53 9.80 0.27 0.12
CA ILE A 53 9.43 0.68 -1.25
C ILE A 53 9.73 2.16 -1.46
N TRP A 54 9.28 3.04 -0.56
CA TRP A 54 9.55 4.48 -0.66
C TRP A 54 11.05 4.80 -0.64
N ASN A 55 11.83 4.11 0.20
CA ASN A 55 13.28 4.25 0.24
C ASN A 55 13.92 3.84 -1.10
N HIS A 56 13.44 2.75 -1.70
CA HIS A 56 13.94 2.27 -2.99
C HIS A 56 13.71 3.29 -4.11
N PHE A 57 12.52 3.89 -4.16
CA PHE A 57 12.17 4.93 -5.14
C PHE A 57 12.64 6.34 -4.76
N LYS A 58 13.27 6.51 -3.58
CA LYS A 58 13.72 7.79 -3.01
C LYS A 58 12.59 8.81 -2.87
N TRP A 59 11.41 8.35 -2.49
CA TRP A 59 10.23 9.20 -2.29
C TRP A 59 10.17 9.79 -0.88
N LYS A 60 9.42 10.88 -0.75
CA LYS A 60 9.15 11.49 0.56
C LYS A 60 8.18 10.59 1.32
N LYS A 61 8.57 10.20 2.53
CA LYS A 61 7.75 9.34 3.41
C LYS A 61 6.58 10.12 4.00
N ALA A 62 5.45 9.43 4.14
CA ALA A 62 4.33 9.86 4.97
C ALA A 62 4.53 9.42 6.42
N GLU A 63 3.86 10.09 7.36
CA GLU A 63 3.90 9.74 8.78
C GLU A 63 2.83 8.70 9.13
N PHE A 64 3.22 7.59 9.75
CA PHE A 64 2.28 6.57 10.22
C PHE A 64 1.77 6.88 11.63
N ASN A 65 0.45 6.88 11.79
CA ASN A 65 -0.22 6.97 13.07
C ASN A 65 -1.10 5.74 13.29
N HIS A 66 -0.77 4.99 14.33
CA HIS A 66 -1.47 3.76 14.66
C HIS A 66 -2.53 4.01 15.73
N ILE A 67 -3.77 3.64 15.44
CA ILE A 67 -4.87 3.71 16.38
C ILE A 67 -4.99 2.34 17.04
N CYS A 68 -4.76 2.28 18.35
CA CYS A 68 -5.01 1.10 19.17
C CYS A 68 -6.24 1.37 20.04
N SER A 69 -7.30 0.59 19.86
CA SER A 69 -8.47 0.67 20.74
C SER A 69 -8.15 -0.07 22.04
N SER A 70 -7.55 0.64 23.00
CA SER A 70 -7.39 0.13 24.36
C SER A 70 -8.76 0.19 25.06
N TYR A 71 -9.48 -0.93 25.10
CA TYR A 71 -10.52 -1.17 26.09
C TYR A 71 -9.91 -1.87 27.30
#